data_AF-A0A4Y5SLL7-F1
#
_entry.id   AF-A0A4Y5SLL7-F1
#
_cell.length_a   1.000
_cell.length_b   1.000
_cell.length_c   1.000
_cell.angle_alpha   90.00
_cell.angle_beta   90.00
_cell.angle_gamma   90.00
#
_symmetry.space_group_name_H-M   'P 1'
#
loop_
_entity.id
_entity.type
_entity.pdbx_description
1 polymer ?
#
loop_
_entity_poly.entity_id
_entity_poly.type
_entity_poly.pdbx_seq_one_letter_code
_entity_poly.pdbx_strand_id
1 'polypeptide(L)'
;MKSIRVHNILTFYLPFLILISFMYEFLNKNSRALVYVIGYLIAYLAIRLEIHHYTHKWSAHRDAEFTKILLIYDLLAVGFLLPTLLAYSTRATLIRDIMIYLTVVFLMYVPISKMIGRSLGRGLLILSLGSSLVIFIITQSILEPTIFALLSLWTYLVLKHDLVTYA
;
A
#
# COMPACT_ATOMS: atom_id res chain seq x y z
N MET A 1 10.61 -19.80 9.44
CA MET A 1 11.77 -19.79 8.53
C MET A 1 11.41 -19.40 7.08
N LYS A 2 10.43 -20.04 6.42
CA LYS A 2 10.05 -19.69 5.04
C LYS A 2 9.41 -18.28 4.89
N SER A 3 8.51 -17.88 5.81
CA SER A 3 7.84 -16.56 5.76
C SER A 3 8.81 -15.39 5.95
N ILE A 4 9.76 -15.52 6.88
CA ILE A 4 10.82 -14.53 7.14
C ILE A 4 11.69 -14.34 5.90
N ARG A 5 12.03 -15.43 5.19
CA ARG A 5 12.79 -15.36 3.95
C ARG A 5 12.02 -14.59 2.86
N VAL A 6 10.72 -14.84 2.71
CA VAL A 6 9.88 -14.13 1.74
C VAL A 6 9.75 -12.64 2.12
N HIS A 7 9.59 -12.33 3.40
CA HIS A 7 9.57 -10.96 3.88
C HIS A 7 10.87 -10.22 3.51
N ASN A 8 12.04 -10.78 3.81
CA ASN A 8 13.33 -10.15 3.51
C ASN A 8 13.54 -9.94 2.01
N ILE A 9 13.14 -10.93 1.19
CA ILE A 9 13.15 -10.79 -0.27
C ILE A 9 12.29 -9.60 -0.70
N LEU A 10 11.05 -9.51 -0.21
CA LEU A 10 10.15 -8.41 -0.59
C LEU A 10 10.68 -7.06 -0.07
N THR A 11 11.17 -6.98 1.16
CA THR A 11 11.76 -5.75 1.73
C THR A 11 12.92 -5.22 0.87
N PHE A 12 13.74 -6.11 0.30
CA PHE A 12 14.86 -5.68 -0.54
C PHE A 12 14.44 -5.41 -1.99
N TYR A 13 13.67 -6.31 -2.60
CA TYR A 13 13.42 -6.31 -4.05
C TYR A 13 12.19 -5.52 -4.49
N LEU A 14 11.21 -5.29 -3.62
CA LEU A 14 10.00 -4.53 -3.96
C LEU A 14 10.29 -3.11 -4.47
N PRO A 15 11.18 -2.29 -3.87
CA PRO A 15 11.52 -0.98 -4.43
C PRO A 15 12.17 -1.07 -5.82
N PHE A 16 12.96 -2.11 -6.09
CA PHE A 16 13.53 -2.34 -7.43
C PHE A 16 12.45 -2.73 -8.44
N LEU A 17 11.48 -3.57 -8.06
CA LEU A 17 10.34 -3.91 -8.91
C LEU A 17 9.50 -2.68 -9.25
N ILE A 18 9.25 -1.81 -8.26
CA ILE A 18 8.57 -0.52 -8.46
C ILE A 18 9.37 0.35 -9.44
N LEU A 19 10.70 0.43 -9.31
CA LEU A 19 11.55 1.21 -10.23
C LEU A 19 11.57 0.63 -11.65
N ILE A 20 11.64 -0.69 -11.80
CA ILE A 20 11.57 -1.36 -13.10
C ILE A 20 10.22 -1.08 -13.76
N SER A 21 9.13 -1.16 -13.00
CA SER A 21 7.78 -0.82 -13.46
C SER A 21 7.68 0.63 -13.89
N PHE A 22 8.29 1.56 -13.14
CA PHE A 22 8.35 2.97 -13.51
C PHE A 22 8.99 3.14 -14.89
N MET A 23 10.17 2.54 -15.10
CA MET A 23 10.89 2.64 -16.36
C MET A 23 10.11 2.01 -17.52
N TYR A 24 9.52 0.83 -17.30
CA TYR A 24 8.73 0.13 -18.29
C TYR A 24 7.48 0.93 -18.72
N GLU A 25 6.69 1.38 -17.76
CA GLU A 25 5.44 2.11 -18.05
C GLU A 25 5.71 3.53 -18.57
N PHE A 26 6.86 4.13 -18.22
CA PHE A 26 7.32 5.39 -18.80
C PHE A 26 7.63 5.23 -20.29
N LEU A 27 8.34 4.16 -20.67
CA LEU A 27 8.62 3.85 -22.08
C LEU A 27 7.34 3.55 -22.87
N ASN A 28 6.37 2.89 -22.23
CA ASN A 28 5.05 2.60 -22.82
C ASN A 28 4.06 3.79 -22.78
N LYS A 29 4.45 4.92 -22.18
CA LYS A 29 3.62 6.13 -22.03
C LYS A 29 2.28 5.88 -21.33
N ASN A 30 2.23 4.91 -20.41
CA ASN A 30 1.03 4.59 -19.65
C ASN A 30 0.93 5.46 -18.40
N SER A 31 0.34 6.65 -18.56
CA SER A 31 0.23 7.63 -17.47
C SER A 31 -0.54 7.11 -16.25
N ARG A 32 -1.54 6.25 -16.46
CA ARG A 32 -2.33 5.67 -15.36
C ARG A 32 -1.47 4.72 -14.54
N ALA A 33 -0.73 3.81 -15.20
CA ALA A 33 0.19 2.92 -14.50
C ALA A 33 1.29 3.68 -13.75
N LEU A 34 1.84 4.74 -14.35
CA LEU A 34 2.84 5.59 -13.67
C LEU A 34 2.30 6.23 -12.37
N VAL A 35 1.05 6.68 -12.36
CA VAL A 35 0.40 7.20 -11.14
C VAL A 35 0.36 6.13 -10.04
N TYR A 36 0.02 4.88 -10.41
CA TYR A 36 0.05 3.75 -9.47
C TYR A 36 1.46 3.43 -8.97
N VAL A 37 2.45 3.40 -9.86
CA VAL A 37 3.85 3.13 -9.47
C VAL A 37 4.35 4.16 -8.46
N ILE A 38 4.02 5.44 -8.64
CA ILE A 38 4.31 6.49 -7.65
C ILE A 38 3.58 6.22 -6.34
N GLY A 39 2.28 5.88 -6.40
CA GLY A 39 1.50 5.51 -5.21
C GLY A 39 2.11 4.34 -4.43
N TYR A 40 2.58 3.30 -5.13
CA TYR A 40 3.24 2.14 -4.52
C TYR A 40 4.55 2.53 -3.83
N LEU A 41 5.34 3.39 -4.46
CA LEU A 41 6.57 3.90 -3.85
C LEU A 41 6.29 4.67 -2.57
N ILE A 42 5.32 5.59 -2.59
CA ILE A 42 4.95 6.38 -1.41
C ILE A 42 4.41 5.46 -0.31
N ALA A 43 3.52 4.52 -0.63
CA ALA A 43 2.98 3.58 0.34
C ALA A 43 4.08 2.69 0.96
N TYR A 44 5.01 2.19 0.14
CA TYR A 44 6.15 1.41 0.62
C TYR A 44 7.02 2.22 1.60
N LEU A 45 7.34 3.46 1.25
CA LEU A 45 8.15 4.35 2.10
C LEU A 45 7.42 4.75 3.39
N ALA A 46 6.12 5.06 3.30
CA ALA A 46 5.28 5.38 4.46
C ALA A 46 5.24 4.20 5.44
N ILE A 47 4.93 2.99 4.97
CA ILE A 47 4.92 1.78 5.80
C ILE A 47 6.29 1.54 6.45
N ARG A 48 7.39 1.71 5.70
CA ARG A 48 8.75 1.60 6.26
C ARG A 48 9.02 2.65 7.33
N LEU A 49 8.54 3.88 7.14
CA LEU A 49 8.67 4.95 8.10
C LEU A 49 7.87 4.65 9.38
N GLU A 50 6.66 4.11 9.27
CA GLU A 50 5.85 3.73 10.43
C GLU A 50 6.49 2.61 11.25
N ILE A 51 7.07 1.60 10.60
CA ILE A 51 7.84 0.55 11.28
C ILE A 51 9.08 1.15 11.96
N HIS A 52 9.78 2.05 11.26
CA HIS A 52 10.95 2.71 11.82
C HIS A 52 10.59 3.54 13.06
N HIS A 53 9.51 4.31 13.02
CA HIS A 53 9.01 5.06 14.16
C HIS A 53 8.62 4.12 15.32
N TYR A 54 7.88 3.04 15.07
CA TYR A 54 7.50 2.09 16.11
C TYR A 54 8.71 1.54 16.89
N THR A 55 9.80 1.25 16.18
CA THR A 55 11.01 0.68 16.79
C THR A 55 11.94 1.71 17.44
N HIS A 56 11.75 3.01 17.18
CA HIS A 56 12.62 4.04 17.71
C HIS A 56 12.14 4.55 19.08
N LYS A 57 13.06 4.63 20.06
CA LYS A 57 12.77 4.99 21.46
C LYS A 57 12.05 6.33 21.65
N TRP A 58 12.14 7.24 20.69
CA TRP A 58 11.63 8.62 20.80
C TRP A 58 10.34 8.87 20.02
N SER A 59 9.74 7.83 19.43
CA SER A 59 8.51 8.01 18.66
C SER A 59 7.27 8.09 19.56
N ALA A 60 6.29 8.86 19.10
CA ALA A 60 4.95 8.93 19.70
C ALA A 60 4.10 7.66 19.43
N HIS A 61 4.59 6.72 18.62
CA HIS A 61 3.82 5.60 18.06
C HIS A 61 4.25 4.29 18.71
N ARG A 62 4.03 4.15 20.03
CA ARG A 62 4.41 2.93 20.78
C ARG A 62 3.31 1.87 20.86
N ASP A 63 2.09 2.21 20.44
CA ASP A 63 1.00 1.25 20.41
C ASP A 63 1.06 0.39 19.14
N ALA A 64 1.24 -0.92 19.34
CA ALA A 64 1.37 -1.87 18.25
C ALA A 64 0.08 -1.99 17.44
N GLU A 65 -1.09 -1.83 18.06
CA GLU A 65 -2.37 -1.89 17.36
C GLU A 65 -2.54 -0.67 16.45
N PHE A 66 -2.28 0.53 16.97
CA PHE A 66 -2.27 1.76 16.18
C PHE A 66 -1.31 1.71 14.99
N THR A 67 -0.06 1.26 15.17
CA THR A 67 0.87 1.10 14.05
C THR A 67 0.35 0.09 13.02
N LYS A 68 -0.21 -1.05 13.47
CA LYS A 68 -0.83 -2.03 12.55
C LYS A 68 -2.00 -1.41 11.75
N ILE A 69 -2.76 -0.47 12.33
CA ILE A 69 -3.79 0.31 11.61
C ILE A 69 -3.15 1.15 10.53
N LEU A 70 -2.14 1.95 10.88
CA LEU A 70 -1.45 2.84 9.93
C LEU A 70 -0.85 2.08 8.75
N LEU A 71 -0.27 0.91 8.98
CA LEU A 71 0.27 0.05 7.92
C LEU A 71 -0.77 -0.35 6.87
N ILE A 72 -1.95 -0.78 7.32
CA ILE A 72 -3.05 -1.13 6.41
C ILE A 72 -3.62 0.13 5.76
N TYR A 73 -3.66 1.21 6.52
CA TYR A 73 -4.12 2.51 6.05
C TYR A 73 -3.26 3.03 4.91
N ASP A 74 -1.95 3.04 5.05
CA ASP A 74 -1.01 3.46 4.01
C ASP A 74 -1.12 2.59 2.75
N LEU A 75 -1.26 1.27 2.93
CA LEU A 75 -1.47 0.36 1.80
C LEU A 75 -2.73 0.71 1.00
N LEU A 76 -3.86 0.95 1.68
CA LEU A 76 -5.16 1.16 1.02
C LEU A 76 -5.39 2.60 0.59
N ALA A 77 -5.08 3.57 1.44
CA ALA A 77 -5.26 4.99 1.15
C ALA A 77 -4.22 5.46 0.12
N VAL A 78 -2.94 5.22 0.40
CA VAL A 78 -1.84 5.75 -0.44
C VAL A 78 -1.50 4.80 -1.58
N GLY A 79 -1.48 3.50 -1.32
CA GLY A 79 -1.11 2.50 -2.32
C GLY A 79 -2.22 2.17 -3.32
N PHE A 80 -3.48 2.46 -3.01
CA PHE A 80 -4.62 2.12 -3.87
C PHE A 80 -5.54 3.31 -4.16
N LEU A 81 -6.18 3.88 -3.14
CA LEU A 81 -7.25 4.87 -3.33
C LEU A 81 -6.76 6.17 -3.96
N LEU A 82 -5.65 6.72 -3.47
CA LEU A 82 -5.05 7.94 -4.00
C LEU A 82 -4.70 7.79 -5.49
N PRO A 83 -3.90 6.79 -5.91
CA PRO A 83 -3.60 6.62 -7.33
C PRO A 83 -4.84 6.26 -8.16
N THR A 84 -5.83 5.55 -7.61
CA THR A 84 -7.11 5.29 -8.30
C THR A 84 -7.81 6.60 -8.66
N LEU A 85 -7.98 7.51 -7.69
CA LEU A 85 -8.65 8.79 -7.91
C LEU A 85 -7.84 9.68 -8.86
N LEU A 86 -6.51 9.73 -8.69
CA LEU A 86 -5.64 10.53 -9.54
C LEU A 86 -5.59 10.00 -10.98
N ALA A 87 -5.69 8.69 -11.21
CA ALA A 87 -5.71 8.09 -12.55
C ALA A 87 -6.97 8.47 -13.36
N TYR A 88 -8.07 8.82 -12.68
CA TYR A 88 -9.31 9.31 -13.29
C TYR A 88 -9.48 10.83 -13.22
N SER A 89 -8.65 11.51 -12.42
CA SER A 89 -8.78 12.94 -12.19
C SER A 89 -8.36 13.74 -13.43
N THR A 90 -9.13 14.77 -13.72
CA THR A 90 -8.78 15.84 -14.66
C THR A 90 -8.47 17.11 -13.90
N ARG A 91 -7.93 18.14 -14.57
CA ARG A 91 -7.72 19.45 -13.94
C ARG A 91 -9.03 20.05 -13.36
N ALA A 92 -10.16 19.79 -14.00
CA ALA A 92 -11.46 20.30 -13.59
C ALA A 92 -12.06 19.53 -12.40
N THR A 93 -11.70 18.26 -12.23
CA THR A 93 -12.27 17.39 -11.17
C THR A 93 -11.34 17.20 -9.99
N LEU A 94 -10.08 17.62 -10.09
CA LEU A 94 -9.04 17.37 -9.08
C LEU A 94 -9.44 17.76 -7.65
N ILE A 95 -10.01 18.96 -7.47
CA ILE A 95 -10.44 19.42 -6.13
C ILE A 95 -11.52 18.49 -5.56
N ARG A 96 -12.51 18.12 -6.38
CA ARG A 96 -13.57 17.21 -5.98
C ARG A 96 -13.01 15.83 -5.64
N ASP A 97 -12.11 15.32 -6.46
CA ASP A 97 -11.53 13.98 -6.30
C ASP A 97 -10.63 13.94 -5.04
N ILE A 98 -9.94 15.04 -4.70
CA ILE A 98 -9.23 15.22 -3.42
C ILE A 98 -10.20 15.24 -2.23
N MET A 99 -11.35 15.93 -2.33
CA MET A 99 -12.35 15.94 -1.27
C MET A 99 -12.95 14.55 -1.03
N ILE A 100 -13.19 13.79 -2.11
CA ILE A 100 -13.59 12.39 -2.03
C ILE A 100 -12.51 11.58 -1.33
N TYR A 101 -11.24 11.72 -1.73
CA TYR A 101 -10.11 11.06 -1.08
C TYR A 101 -10.13 11.31 0.43
N LEU A 102 -10.12 12.57 0.88
CA LEU A 102 -10.10 12.93 2.30
C LEU A 102 -11.28 12.33 3.07
N THR A 103 -12.48 12.36 2.49
CA THR A 103 -13.69 11.82 3.12
C THR A 103 -13.60 10.30 3.30
N VAL A 104 -13.23 9.58 2.24
CA VAL A 104 -13.13 8.11 2.28
C VAL A 104 -12.00 7.67 3.21
N VAL A 105 -10.86 8.36 3.17
CA VAL A 105 -9.70 8.16 4.05
C VAL A 105 -10.08 8.30 5.52
N PHE A 106 -10.84 9.34 5.88
CA PHE A 106 -11.35 9.49 7.25
C PHE A 106 -12.29 8.33 7.66
N LEU A 107 -13.19 7.92 6.77
CA LEU A 107 -14.15 6.84 7.03
C LEU A 107 -13.50 5.44 7.09
N MET A 108 -12.35 5.24 6.43
CA MET A 108 -11.64 3.95 6.39
C MET A 108 -11.00 3.55 7.72
N TYR A 109 -10.75 4.49 8.64
CA TYR A 109 -10.09 4.18 9.93
C TYR A 109 -10.89 3.15 10.75
N VAL A 110 -12.21 3.34 10.88
CA VAL A 110 -13.10 2.48 11.68
C VAL A 110 -13.18 1.03 11.17
N PRO A 111 -13.38 0.74 9.87
CA PRO A 111 -13.37 -0.64 9.39
C PRO A 111 -11.99 -1.28 9.50
N ILE A 112 -10.89 -0.53 9.30
CA ILE A 112 -9.53 -1.06 9.41
C ILE A 112 -9.22 -1.48 10.86
N SER A 113 -9.58 -0.66 11.85
CA SER A 113 -9.35 -1.00 13.26
C SER A 113 -10.10 -2.29 13.66
N LYS A 114 -11.34 -2.46 13.19
CA LYS A 114 -12.10 -3.72 13.40
C LYS A 114 -11.47 -4.93 12.70
N MET A 115 -10.78 -4.72 11.59
CA MET A 115 -10.17 -5.79 10.79
C MET A 115 -8.97 -6.42 11.50
N ILE A 116 -8.19 -5.63 12.24
CA ILE A 116 -6.98 -6.09 12.94
C ILE A 116 -7.28 -7.12 14.02
N GLY A 117 -8.41 -6.98 14.74
CA GLY A 117 -8.77 -7.90 15.81
C GLY A 117 -9.27 -9.28 15.34
N ARG A 118 -10.17 -9.34 14.34
CA ARG A 118 -10.94 -10.56 14.05
C ARG A 118 -10.62 -11.26 12.72
N SER A 119 -10.08 -10.57 11.72
CA SER A 119 -10.05 -11.09 10.34
C SER A 119 -8.86 -10.65 9.51
N LEU A 120 -7.83 -10.03 10.10
CA LEU A 120 -6.68 -9.40 9.45
C LEU A 120 -6.19 -10.14 8.20
N GLY A 121 -5.91 -11.44 8.31
CA GLY A 121 -5.41 -12.24 7.19
C GLY A 121 -6.40 -12.41 6.03
N ARG A 122 -7.65 -12.79 6.32
CA ARG A 122 -8.67 -12.98 5.26
C ARG A 122 -9.16 -11.66 4.68
N GLY A 123 -9.34 -10.65 5.54
CA GLY A 123 -9.78 -9.31 5.15
C GLY A 123 -8.78 -8.64 4.21
N LEU A 124 -7.48 -8.65 4.58
CA LEU A 124 -6.44 -8.07 3.73
C LEU A 124 -6.31 -8.80 2.39
N LEU A 125 -6.47 -10.13 2.37
CA LEU A 125 -6.45 -10.91 1.14
C LEU A 125 -7.60 -10.53 0.19
N ILE A 126 -8.82 -10.45 0.71
CA ILE A 126 -10.00 -10.09 -0.09
C ILE A 126 -9.87 -8.66 -0.62
N LEU A 127 -9.45 -7.72 0.23
CA LEU A 127 -9.23 -6.33 -0.18
C LEU A 127 -8.12 -6.23 -1.22
N SER A 128 -7.00 -6.93 -1.01
CA SER A 128 -5.89 -6.94 -1.97
C SER A 128 -6.32 -7.50 -3.33
N LEU A 129 -7.06 -8.61 -3.37
CA LEU A 129 -7.58 -9.18 -4.61
C LEU A 129 -8.56 -8.23 -5.32
N GLY A 130 -9.50 -7.63 -4.58
CA GLY A 130 -10.45 -6.67 -5.12
C GLY A 130 -9.75 -5.43 -5.69
N SER A 131 -8.81 -4.87 -4.93
CA SER A 131 -8.01 -3.72 -5.37
C SER A 131 -7.12 -4.06 -6.57
N SER A 132 -6.45 -5.22 -6.60
CA SER A 132 -5.67 -5.67 -7.76
C SER A 132 -6.53 -5.82 -9.01
N LEU A 133 -7.76 -6.32 -8.90
CA LEU A 133 -8.67 -6.39 -10.05
C LEU A 133 -9.02 -4.99 -10.58
N VAL A 134 -9.32 -4.05 -9.68
CA VAL A 134 -9.60 -2.65 -10.05
C VAL A 134 -8.38 -2.00 -10.70
N ILE A 135 -7.18 -2.20 -10.14
CA ILE A 135 -5.92 -1.71 -10.71
C ILE A 135 -5.75 -2.24 -12.13
N PHE A 136 -5.92 -3.55 -12.34
CA PHE A 136 -5.81 -4.17 -13.67
C PHE A 136 -6.76 -3.52 -14.69
N ILE A 137 -8.02 -3.27 -14.31
CA ILE A 137 -9.00 -2.61 -15.17
C ILE A 137 -8.57 -1.18 -15.53
N ILE A 138 -7.92 -0.46 -14.61
CA ILE A 138 -7.52 0.94 -14.79
C ILE A 138 -6.24 1.07 -15.62
N THR A 139 -5.22 0.29 -15.26
CA THR A 139 -3.88 0.38 -15.85
C THR A 139 -3.78 -0.40 -17.15
N GLN A 140 -4.65 -1.40 -17.36
CA GLN A 140 -4.61 -2.32 -18.51
C GLN A 140 -3.25 -3.03 -18.64
N SER A 141 -2.52 -3.14 -17.52
CA SER A 141 -1.24 -3.84 -17.43
C SER A 141 -1.28 -4.80 -16.24
N ILE A 142 -0.59 -5.94 -16.40
CA ILE A 142 -0.55 -6.98 -15.37
C ILE A 142 0.52 -6.68 -14.31
N LEU A 143 1.40 -5.73 -14.57
CA LEU A 143 2.54 -5.44 -13.72
C LEU A 143 2.10 -4.74 -12.43
N GLU A 144 1.28 -3.70 -12.53
CA GLU A 144 0.79 -2.93 -11.38
C GLU A 144 -0.06 -3.75 -10.41
N PRO A 145 -1.07 -4.54 -10.86
CA PRO A 145 -1.85 -5.36 -9.93
C PRO A 145 -0.99 -6.44 -9.25
N THR A 146 0.08 -6.91 -9.93
CA THR A 146 1.05 -7.85 -9.36
C THR A 146 1.91 -7.17 -8.29
N ILE A 147 2.44 -5.98 -8.58
CA ILE A 147 3.24 -5.21 -7.61
C ILE A 147 2.39 -4.84 -6.39
N PHE A 148 1.14 -4.44 -6.58
CA PHE A 148 0.23 -4.16 -5.47
C PHE A 148 -0.06 -5.41 -4.63
N ALA A 149 -0.23 -6.58 -5.26
CA ALA A 149 -0.40 -7.84 -4.54
C ALA A 149 0.86 -8.20 -3.74
N LEU A 150 2.05 -7.99 -4.30
CA LEU A 150 3.32 -8.20 -3.60
C LEU A 150 3.51 -7.21 -2.44
N LEU A 151 3.15 -5.93 -2.62
CA LEU A 151 3.14 -4.93 -1.57
C LEU A 151 2.16 -5.31 -0.45
N SER A 152 0.95 -5.75 -0.81
CA SER A 152 -0.04 -6.24 0.15
C SER A 152 0.44 -7.46 0.93
N LEU A 153 1.09 -8.41 0.24
CA LEU A 153 1.70 -9.59 0.87
C LEU A 153 2.83 -9.19 1.82
N TRP A 154 3.67 -8.23 1.41
CA TRP A 154 4.73 -7.72 2.26
C TRP A 154 4.17 -7.06 3.53
N THR A 155 3.16 -6.19 3.40
CA THR A 155 2.45 -5.58 4.53
C THR A 155 1.83 -6.64 5.44
N TYR A 156 1.20 -7.67 4.89
CA TYR A 156 0.68 -8.80 5.68
C TYR A 156 1.77 -9.50 6.49
N LEU A 157 2.93 -9.76 5.88
CA LEU A 157 4.05 -10.41 6.56
C LEU A 157 4.62 -9.54 7.68
N VAL A 158 4.68 -8.22 7.49
CA VAL A 158 5.06 -7.26 8.55
C VAL A 158 4.08 -7.35 9.73
N LEU A 159 2.78 -7.32 9.45
CA LEU A 159 1.72 -7.37 10.47
C LEU A 159 1.74 -8.70 11.24
N LYS A 160 2.05 -9.81 10.55
CA LYS A 160 2.12 -11.16 11.13
C LYS A 160 3.36 -11.40 11.99
N HIS A 161 4.46 -10.69 11.71
CA HIS A 161 5.73 -10.84 12.42
C HIS A 161 5.97 -9.75 13.48
N ASP A 162 4.88 -9.19 14.02
CA ASP A 162 4.86 -8.23 15.14
C ASP A 162 5.80 -7.03 15.00
N LEU A 163 5.84 -6.44 13.80
CA LEU A 163 6.53 -5.15 13.55
C LEU A 163 8.04 -5.17 13.85
N VAL A 164 8.67 -6.35 13.95
CA VAL A 164 10.09 -6.45 14.26
C VAL A 164 10.93 -5.84 13.12
N THR A 165 11.87 -4.97 13.50
CA THR A 165 12.90 -4.45 12.59
C THR A 165 13.81 -5.58 12.14
N TYR A 166 13.52 -6.14 10.98
CA TYR A 166 14.48 -6.94 10.25
C TYR A 166 15.23 -5.99 9.32
N ALA A 167 16.27 -5.37 9.89
CA ALA A 167 17.33 -4.70 9.14
C ALA A 167 18.04 -5.68 8.22
#